data_AF-A0A0C3S480-F1
#
_entry.id   AF-A0A0C3S480-F1
#
_cell.length_a   1.000
_cell.length_b   1.000
_cell.length_c   1.000
_cell.angle_alpha   90.00
_cell.angle_beta   90.00
_cell.angle_gamma   90.00
#
_symmetry.space_group_name_H-M   'P 1'
#
loop_
_entity.id
_entity.type
_entity.pdbx_description
1 polymer ?
#
loop_
_entity_poly.entity_id
_entity_poly.type
_entity_poly.pdbx_seq_one_letter_code
_entity_poly.pdbx_strand_id
1 'polypeptide(L)'
;RELEGLRLAHQNMQSLLDIRSAELRDAQAYLSKTDRVSHADVQRMVESLNAQLFQLAALVTDSVSYAADRKYGDEVQPAYERVKDRIGEPAANLLLSISHADDPVWVQMALQAVMALSSSCVINSWDVRFTPVTNRLLTKIHDKVYIGGKL
;
A
#
# COMPACT_ATOMS: atom_id res chain seq x y z
N ARG A 1 -51.86 39.49 18.99
CA ARG A 1 -51.83 38.17 19.67
C ARG A 1 -51.61 37.01 18.70
N GLU A 2 -52.56 36.61 17.85
CA GLU A 2 -52.34 35.46 16.93
C GLU A 2 -51.23 35.71 15.89
N LEU A 3 -51.22 36.89 15.26
CA LEU A 3 -50.18 37.30 14.31
C LEU A 3 -48.76 37.34 14.90
N GLU A 4 -48.65 37.68 16.19
CA GLU A 4 -47.36 37.70 16.91
C GLU A 4 -46.94 36.28 17.27
N GLY A 5 -47.87 35.43 17.71
CA GLY A 5 -47.60 34.01 17.95
C GLY A 5 -47.14 33.27 16.70
N LEU A 6 -47.75 33.56 15.54
CA LEU A 6 -47.36 33.00 14.25
C LEU A 6 -45.96 33.45 13.83
N ARG A 7 -45.64 34.73 14.03
CA ARG A 7 -44.30 35.29 13.76
C ARG A 7 -43.23 34.63 14.64
N LEU A 8 -43.51 34.47 15.93
CA LEU A 8 -42.58 33.85 16.88
C LEU A 8 -42.32 32.37 16.50
N ALA A 9 -43.38 31.63 16.16
CA ALA A 9 -43.27 30.25 15.71
C ALA A 9 -42.46 30.13 14.40
N HIS A 10 -42.67 31.06 13.47
CA HIS A 10 -41.93 31.09 12.20
C HIS A 10 -40.44 31.37 12.42
N GLN A 11 -40.10 32.34 13.28
CA GLN A 11 -38.70 32.67 13.63
C GLN A 11 -38.01 31.49 14.33
N ASN A 12 -38.70 30.81 15.25
CA ASN A 12 -38.16 29.63 15.90
C ASN A 12 -37.93 28.48 14.91
N MET A 13 -38.84 28.29 13.95
CA MET A 13 -38.69 27.28 12.90
C MET A 13 -37.50 27.59 11.99
N GLN A 14 -37.32 28.86 11.58
CA GLN A 14 -36.17 29.29 10.78
C GLN A 14 -34.85 29.05 11.52
N SER A 15 -34.78 29.44 12.79
CA SER A 15 -33.58 29.21 13.61
C SER A 15 -33.23 27.72 13.73
N LEU A 16 -34.23 26.87 13.96
CA LEU A 16 -34.03 25.42 13.99
C LEU A 16 -33.56 24.85 12.65
N LEU A 17 -34.12 25.33 11.54
CA LEU A 17 -33.70 24.92 10.20
C LEU A 17 -32.26 25.33 9.90
N ASP A 18 -31.85 26.52 10.30
CA ASP A 18 -30.48 27.01 10.12
C ASP A 18 -29.47 26.17 10.93
N ILE A 19 -29.79 25.88 12.19
CA ILE A 19 -28.98 25.01 13.05
C ILE A 19 -28.85 23.62 12.42
N ARG A 20 -29.96 22.99 12.03
CA ARG A 20 -29.93 21.65 11.41
C ARG A 20 -29.19 21.64 10.07
N SER A 21 -29.29 22.71 9.30
CA SER A 21 -28.58 22.84 8.01
C SER A 21 -27.08 23.07 8.20
N ALA A 22 -26.67 23.72 9.30
CA ALA A 22 -25.26 23.82 9.69
C ALA A 22 -24.74 22.45 10.15
N GLU A 23 -25.45 21.78 11.06
CA GLU A 23 -25.09 20.42 11.54
C GLU A 23 -24.97 19.41 10.39
N LEU A 24 -25.89 19.44 9.41
CA LEU A 24 -25.83 18.59 8.22
C LEU A 24 -24.61 18.87 7.34
N ARG A 25 -24.26 20.14 7.13
CA ARG A 25 -23.08 20.52 6.37
C ARG A 25 -21.80 20.08 7.06
N ASP A 26 -21.72 20.24 8.37
CA ASP A 26 -20.57 19.81 9.16
C ASP A 26 -20.43 18.28 9.17
N ALA A 27 -21.55 17.55 9.30
CA ALA A 27 -21.57 16.09 9.19
C ALA A 27 -21.16 15.59 7.79
N GLN A 28 -21.63 16.24 6.73
CA GLN A 28 -21.23 15.94 5.35
C GLN A 28 -19.74 16.24 5.11
N ALA A 29 -19.24 17.38 5.60
CA ALA A 29 -17.83 17.73 5.52
C ALA A 29 -16.95 16.72 6.27
N TYR A 30 -17.39 16.27 7.45
CA TYR A 30 -16.71 15.25 8.23
C TYR A 30 -16.70 13.88 7.54
N LEU A 31 -17.81 13.45 6.95
CA LEU A 31 -17.91 12.21 6.16
C LEU A 31 -17.03 12.26 4.91
N SER A 32 -16.90 13.43 4.25
CA SER A 32 -16.07 13.63 3.06
C SER A 32 -14.56 13.65 3.33
N LYS A 33 -14.14 13.95 4.58
CA LYS A 33 -12.73 13.96 4.99
C LYS A 33 -12.13 12.57 5.21
N THR A 34 -12.96 11.53 5.19
CA THR A 34 -12.45 10.15 5.21
C THR A 34 -12.18 9.77 3.77
N ASP A 35 -10.92 9.77 3.33
CA ASP A 35 -10.51 9.22 2.03
C ASP A 35 -10.90 7.74 1.99
N ARG A 36 -12.13 7.46 1.56
CA ARG A 36 -12.66 6.11 1.41
C ARG A 36 -12.25 5.62 0.04
N VAL A 37 -11.01 5.18 -0.09
CA VAL A 37 -10.65 4.25 -1.15
C VAL A 37 -11.56 3.04 -0.98
N SER A 38 -12.42 2.74 -1.96
CA SER A 38 -13.31 1.60 -1.86
C SER A 38 -12.51 0.29 -1.98
N HIS A 39 -13.04 -0.82 -1.45
CA HIS A 39 -12.40 -2.13 -1.61
C HIS A 39 -12.15 -2.46 -3.09
N ALA A 40 -13.09 -2.10 -3.96
CA ALA A 40 -12.97 -2.28 -5.41
C ALA A 40 -11.81 -1.46 -6.00
N ASP A 41 -11.53 -0.27 -5.46
CA ASP A 41 -10.42 0.56 -5.91
C ASP A 41 -9.07 -0.07 -5.50
N VAL A 42 -8.97 -0.55 -4.25
CA VAL A 42 -7.77 -1.27 -3.78
C VAL A 42 -7.51 -2.50 -4.64
N GLN A 43 -8.55 -3.30 -4.91
CA GLN A 43 -8.43 -4.47 -5.77
C GLN A 43 -7.91 -4.11 -7.16
N ARG A 44 -8.49 -3.08 -7.81
CA ARG A 44 -8.04 -2.60 -9.13
C ARG A 44 -6.59 -2.12 -9.11
N MET A 45 -6.16 -1.44 -8.05
CA MET A 45 -4.79 -0.99 -7.90
C MET A 45 -3.81 -2.17 -7.78
N VAL A 46 -4.16 -3.20 -6.99
CA VAL A 46 -3.35 -4.41 -6.82
C VAL A 46 -3.28 -5.21 -8.13
N GLU A 47 -4.40 -5.37 -8.83
CA GLU A 47 -4.45 -6.04 -10.14
C GLU A 47 -3.58 -5.30 -11.18
N SER A 48 -3.67 -3.97 -11.22
CA SER A 48 -2.84 -3.13 -12.09
C SER A 48 -1.35 -3.27 -11.76
N LEU A 49 -0.99 -3.26 -10.48
CA LEU A 49 0.39 -3.47 -10.04
C LEU A 49 0.88 -4.86 -10.47
N ASN A 50 0.10 -5.92 -10.25
CA ASN A 50 0.46 -7.28 -10.65
C ASN A 50 0.70 -7.38 -12.17
N ALA A 51 -0.16 -6.75 -12.98
CA ALA A 51 0.02 -6.70 -14.43
C ALA A 51 1.33 -5.99 -14.83
N GLN A 52 1.66 -4.87 -14.17
CA GLN A 52 2.92 -4.15 -14.42
C GLN A 52 4.15 -4.96 -14.01
N LEU A 53 4.12 -5.65 -12.86
CA LEU A 53 5.21 -6.54 -12.44
C LEU A 53 5.37 -7.70 -13.42
N PHE A 54 4.27 -8.25 -13.92
CA PHE A 54 4.29 -9.30 -14.94
C PHE A 54 4.98 -8.84 -16.22
N GLN A 55 4.57 -7.68 -16.75
CA GLN A 55 5.12 -7.09 -17.98
C GLN A 55 6.59 -6.71 -17.82
N LEU A 56 6.95 -6.08 -16.69
CA LEU A 56 8.33 -5.70 -16.39
C LEU A 56 9.23 -6.93 -16.29
N ALA A 57 8.76 -8.00 -15.64
CA ALA A 57 9.53 -9.23 -15.55
C ALA A 57 9.79 -9.83 -16.93
N ALA A 58 8.76 -9.90 -17.79
CA ALA A 58 8.90 -10.38 -19.17
C ALA A 58 9.95 -9.55 -19.93
N LEU A 59 9.83 -8.21 -19.87
CA LEU A 59 10.76 -7.30 -20.53
C LEU A 59 12.21 -7.50 -20.09
N VAL A 60 12.44 -7.63 -18.77
CA VAL A 60 13.79 -7.83 -18.24
C VAL A 60 14.33 -9.19 -18.69
N THR A 61 13.51 -10.24 -18.60
CA THR A 61 13.89 -11.58 -19.01
C THR A 61 14.27 -11.63 -20.50
N ASP A 62 13.48 -11.00 -21.37
CA ASP A 62 13.74 -10.94 -22.82
C ASP A 62 14.99 -10.12 -23.18
N SER A 63 15.43 -9.23 -22.29
CA SER A 63 16.62 -8.40 -22.51
C SER A 63 17.95 -9.07 -22.15
N VAL A 64 17.91 -10.24 -21.50
CA VAL A 64 19.09 -10.94 -20.99
C VAL A 64 19.43 -12.13 -21.88
N SER A 65 20.72 -12.26 -22.24
CA SER A 65 21.23 -13.49 -22.88
C SER A 65 21.65 -14.49 -21.81
N TYR A 66 21.00 -15.67 -21.81
CA TYR A 66 21.32 -16.75 -20.89
C TYR A 66 22.35 -17.69 -21.51
N ALA A 67 23.44 -17.95 -20.79
CA ALA A 67 24.43 -18.93 -21.21
C ALA A 67 23.82 -20.34 -21.19
N ALA A 68 24.08 -21.13 -22.22
CA ALA A 68 23.68 -22.54 -22.28
C ALA A 68 24.50 -23.41 -21.32
N ASP A 69 25.73 -22.99 -21.01
CA ASP A 69 26.64 -23.74 -20.15
C ASP A 69 26.48 -23.35 -18.68
N ARG A 70 26.42 -24.38 -17.84
CA ARG A 70 26.35 -24.22 -16.39
C ARG A 70 27.69 -23.75 -15.84
N LYS A 71 27.68 -22.67 -15.06
CA LYS A 71 28.83 -22.29 -14.25
C LYS A 71 28.96 -23.23 -13.05
N TYR A 72 30.17 -23.73 -12.81
CA TYR A 72 30.53 -24.54 -11.64
C TYR A 72 31.57 -23.78 -10.82
N GLY A 73 31.48 -23.88 -9.49
CA GLY A 73 32.47 -23.33 -8.57
C GLY A 73 31.87 -22.57 -7.39
N ASP A 74 32.73 -22.21 -6.44
CA ASP A 74 32.38 -21.57 -5.16
C ASP A 74 31.67 -20.22 -5.34
N GLU A 75 31.84 -19.54 -6.48
CA GLU A 75 31.18 -18.27 -6.79
C GLU A 75 29.65 -18.39 -6.97
N VAL A 76 29.14 -19.58 -7.29
CA VAL A 76 27.71 -19.83 -7.50
C VAL A 76 26.97 -19.94 -6.16
N GLN A 77 27.64 -20.45 -5.12
CA GLN A 77 27.00 -20.73 -3.83
C GLN A 77 26.44 -19.45 -3.17
N PRO A 78 27.18 -18.33 -3.06
CA PRO A 78 26.64 -17.10 -2.47
C PRO A 78 25.45 -16.53 -3.24
N ALA A 79 25.45 -16.67 -4.58
CA ALA A 79 24.34 -16.21 -5.40
C ALA A 79 23.10 -17.09 -5.19
N TYR A 80 23.28 -18.41 -5.14
CA TYR A 80 22.23 -19.36 -4.83
C TYR A 80 21.59 -19.09 -3.46
N GLU A 81 22.40 -18.91 -2.41
CA GLU A 81 21.89 -18.63 -1.06
C GLU A 81 21.04 -17.36 -1.01
N ARG A 82 21.49 -16.26 -1.65
CA ARG A 82 20.71 -15.01 -1.71
C ARG A 82 19.37 -15.18 -2.43
N VAL A 83 19.33 -15.98 -3.49
CA VAL A 83 18.09 -16.27 -4.23
C VAL A 83 17.17 -17.16 -3.38
N LYS A 84 17.73 -18.19 -2.75
CA LYS A 84 17.01 -19.09 -1.83
C LYS A 84 16.33 -18.31 -0.70
N ASP A 85 17.02 -17.35 -0.10
CA ASP A 85 16.47 -16.51 0.97
C ASP A 85 15.28 -15.64 0.51
N ARG A 86 15.18 -15.35 -0.79
CA ARG A 86 14.14 -14.48 -1.36
C ARG A 86 12.93 -15.23 -1.89
N ILE A 87 13.15 -16.33 -2.61
CA ILE A 87 12.08 -17.06 -3.32
C ILE A 87 11.94 -18.53 -2.88
N GLY A 88 12.74 -18.96 -1.90
CA GLY A 88 12.75 -20.32 -1.39
C GLY A 88 13.63 -21.28 -2.19
N GLU A 89 13.96 -22.39 -1.55
CA GLU A 89 14.82 -23.44 -2.08
C GLU A 89 14.30 -24.10 -3.37
N PRO A 90 13.00 -24.45 -3.51
CA PRO A 90 12.51 -25.08 -4.73
C PRO A 90 12.73 -24.21 -5.98
N ALA A 91 12.43 -22.92 -5.88
CA ALA A 91 12.58 -21.98 -6.99
C ALA A 91 14.07 -21.68 -7.29
N ALA A 92 14.90 -21.54 -6.25
CA ALA A 92 16.34 -21.37 -6.43
C ALA A 92 16.98 -22.60 -7.11
N ASN A 93 16.54 -23.81 -6.77
CA ASN A 93 17.02 -25.04 -7.39
C ASN A 93 16.65 -25.14 -8.88
N LEU A 94 15.45 -24.69 -9.26
CA LEU A 94 15.03 -24.64 -10.66
C LEU A 94 15.89 -23.67 -11.48
N LEU A 95 16.20 -22.49 -10.92
CA LEU A 95 17.10 -21.54 -11.56
C LEU A 95 18.52 -22.08 -11.73
N LEU A 96 18.99 -22.90 -10.79
CA LEU A 96 20.33 -23.47 -10.80
C LEU A 96 20.48 -24.69 -11.73
N SER A 97 19.41 -25.49 -11.88
CA SER A 97 19.48 -26.84 -12.48
C SER A 97 19.05 -26.91 -13.93
N ILE A 98 18.34 -25.89 -14.44
CA ILE A 98 17.76 -25.86 -15.79
C ILE A 98 18.48 -24.78 -16.62
N SER A 99 18.73 -25.07 -17.90
CA SER A 99 19.19 -24.05 -18.85
C SER A 99 18.04 -23.13 -19.23
N HIS A 100 18.28 -21.83 -19.23
CA HIS A 100 17.28 -20.80 -19.54
C HIS A 100 17.50 -20.16 -20.93
N ALA A 101 18.39 -20.74 -21.75
CA ALA A 101 18.73 -20.22 -23.06
C ALA A 101 17.56 -20.30 -24.05
N ASP A 102 16.82 -21.40 -24.02
CA ASP A 102 15.69 -21.65 -24.94
C ASP A 102 14.36 -21.16 -24.37
N ASP A 103 14.16 -21.30 -23.06
CA ASP A 103 12.95 -20.90 -22.34
C ASP A 103 13.30 -20.31 -20.96
N PRO A 104 13.26 -18.98 -20.81
CA PRO A 104 13.58 -18.32 -19.55
C PRO A 104 12.35 -18.12 -18.63
N VAL A 105 11.27 -18.90 -18.80
CA VAL A 105 10.03 -18.78 -17.99
C VAL A 105 10.29 -18.87 -16.48
N TRP A 106 11.24 -19.71 -16.05
CA TRP A 106 11.60 -19.84 -14.64
C TRP A 106 12.28 -18.59 -14.10
N VAL A 107 13.10 -17.93 -14.93
CA VAL A 107 13.73 -16.65 -14.59
C VAL A 107 12.67 -15.56 -14.47
N GLN A 108 11.73 -15.49 -15.41
CA GLN A 108 10.62 -14.54 -15.36
C GLN A 108 9.77 -14.74 -14.10
N MET A 109 9.38 -15.98 -13.77
CA MET A 109 8.59 -16.27 -12.57
C MET A 109 9.34 -15.90 -11.28
N ALA A 110 10.63 -16.20 -11.20
CA ALA A 110 11.45 -15.80 -10.05
C ALA A 110 11.51 -14.27 -9.89
N LEU A 111 11.66 -13.55 -11.00
CA LEU A 111 11.71 -12.09 -10.99
C LEU A 111 10.36 -11.49 -10.56
N GLN A 112 9.24 -12.04 -11.06
CA GLN A 112 7.89 -11.65 -10.63
C GLN A 112 7.71 -11.85 -9.11
N ALA A 113 8.14 -13.00 -8.58
CA ALA A 113 8.05 -13.31 -7.16
C ALA A 113 8.86 -12.32 -6.30
N VAL A 114 10.10 -12.03 -6.69
CA VAL A 114 10.94 -11.05 -5.97
C VAL A 114 10.32 -9.67 -6.00
N MET A 115 9.85 -9.20 -7.16
CA MET A 115 9.24 -7.88 -7.29
C MET A 115 7.94 -7.77 -6.49
N ALA A 116 7.08 -8.80 -6.53
CA ALA A 116 5.86 -8.84 -5.72
C ALA A 116 6.17 -8.83 -4.22
N LEU A 117 7.19 -9.57 -3.77
CA LEU A 117 7.65 -9.55 -2.38
C LEU A 117 8.13 -8.16 -1.98
N SER A 118 8.95 -7.51 -2.82
CA SER A 118 9.42 -6.15 -2.57
C SER A 118 8.27 -5.15 -2.51
N SER A 119 7.32 -5.20 -3.46
CA SER A 119 6.13 -4.36 -3.44
C SER A 119 5.30 -4.58 -2.18
N SER A 120 5.13 -5.83 -1.75
CA SER A 120 4.44 -6.17 -0.50
C SER A 120 5.16 -5.57 0.72
N CYS A 121 6.49 -5.65 0.80
CA CYS A 121 7.26 -5.00 1.87
C CYS A 121 7.05 -3.49 1.89
N VAL A 122 7.04 -2.83 0.72
CA VAL A 122 6.81 -1.39 0.62
C VAL A 122 5.39 -1.06 1.09
N ILE A 123 4.37 -1.72 0.55
CA ILE A 123 2.96 -1.50 0.92
C ILE A 123 2.77 -1.72 2.43
N ASN A 124 3.33 -2.79 3.00
CA ASN A 124 3.23 -3.08 4.42
C ASN A 124 4.01 -2.10 5.31
N SER A 125 5.04 -1.42 4.79
CA SER A 125 5.73 -0.39 5.57
C SER A 125 4.90 0.89 5.73
N TRP A 126 3.88 1.07 4.90
CA TRP A 126 2.93 2.19 4.96
C TRP A 126 1.74 1.87 5.87
N ASP A 127 1.70 0.66 6.42
CA ASP A 127 0.71 0.27 7.41
C ASP A 127 0.96 1.01 8.73
N VAL A 128 0.45 2.23 8.81
CA VAL A 128 0.38 3.07 10.01
C VAL A 128 -0.71 2.58 10.98
N ARG A 129 -0.90 1.26 11.10
CA ARG A 129 -1.46 0.68 12.32
C ARG A 129 -0.50 1.02 13.45
N PHE A 130 -0.68 2.20 14.03
CA PHE A 130 0.07 2.64 15.20
C PHE A 130 -0.19 1.62 16.29
N THR A 131 0.78 0.73 16.49
CA THR A 131 0.80 -0.10 17.68
C THR A 131 0.72 0.82 18.90
N PRO A 132 0.24 0.37 20.06
CA PRO A 132 0.24 1.18 21.27
C PRO A 132 1.61 1.82 21.58
N VAL A 133 2.70 1.18 21.13
CA VAL A 133 4.08 1.68 21.25
C VAL A 133 4.35 2.84 20.27
N THR A 134 4.00 2.71 18.99
CA THR A 134 4.20 3.77 17.98
C THR A 134 3.33 4.99 18.29
N ASN A 135 2.12 4.78 18.82
CA ASN A 135 1.25 5.85 19.32
C ASN A 135 1.92 6.65 20.46
N ARG A 136 2.57 5.97 21.41
CA ARG A 136 3.30 6.64 22.50
C ARG A 136 4.45 7.53 22.00
N LEU A 137 5.14 7.13 20.93
CA LEU A 137 6.21 7.94 20.35
C LEU A 137 5.63 9.23 19.72
N LEU A 138 4.54 9.10 18.95
CA LEU A 138 3.85 10.26 18.37
C LEU A 138 3.29 11.19 19.44
N THR A 139 2.68 10.65 20.50
CA THR A 139 2.22 11.45 21.65
C THR A 139 3.37 12.19 22.30
N LYS A 140 4.52 11.54 22.52
CA LYS A 140 5.71 12.21 23.10
C LYS A 140 6.26 13.32 22.22
N ILE A 141 6.26 13.13 20.90
CA ILE A 141 6.72 14.15 19.95
C ILE A 141 5.73 15.33 19.96
N HIS A 142 4.44 15.05 19.89
CA HIS A 142 3.39 16.05 20.00
C HIS A 142 3.51 16.85 21.30
N ASP A 143 3.65 16.19 22.44
CA ASP A 143 3.77 16.85 23.74
C ASP A 143 5.02 17.72 23.81
N LYS A 144 6.16 17.24 23.30
CA LYS A 144 7.39 18.06 23.27
C LYS A 144 7.27 19.29 22.38
N VAL A 145 6.60 19.19 21.23
CA VAL A 145 6.50 20.29 20.26
C VAL A 145 5.36 21.25 20.60
N TYR A 146 4.22 20.74 21.04
CA TYR A 146 3.00 21.51 21.31
C TYR A 146 2.91 22.00 22.76
N ILE A 147 3.28 21.15 23.74
CA ILE A 147 3.26 21.53 25.17
C ILE A 147 4.57 22.23 25.54
N GLY A 148 5.71 21.76 25.04
CA GLY A 148 7.02 22.42 25.23
C GLY A 148 7.17 23.75 24.49
N GLY A 149 6.27 24.06 23.54
CA GLY A 149 6.20 25.33 22.81
C GLY A 149 5.28 26.39 23.44
N LYS A 150 4.62 26.09 24.57
CA LYS A 150 3.94 27.13 25.36
C LYS A 150 4.96 27.80 26.29
N LEU A 151 5.49 28.95 25.83
CA LEU A 151 6.09 29.98 26.68
C LEU A 151 5.03 30.55 27.63
#